data_AF-A0AAU3E655-F1
#
_entry.id   AF-A0AAU3E655-F1
#
_cell.length_a   1.000
_cell.length_b   1.000
_cell.length_c   1.000
_cell.angle_alpha   90.00
_cell.angle_beta   90.00
_cell.angle_gamma   90.00
#
_symmetry.space_group_name_H-M   'P 1'
#
loop_
_entity.id
_entity.type
_entity.pdbx_description
1 polymer ?
#
loop_
_entity_poly.entity_id
_entity_poly.type
_entity_poly.pdbx_seq_one_letter_code
_entity_poly.pdbx_strand_id
1 'polypeptide(L)' 'MEHLLTVGAGVEVADNLPGVVAVRDSKDPAGPALAFAPANWRAFVAAAPAR' A
#
# COMPACT_ATOMS: atom_id res chain seq x y z
N MET A 1 -16.41 -17.10 -19.94
CA MET A 1 -16.87 -16.09 -18.97
C MET A 1 -16.06 -16.34 -17.72
N GLU A 2 -15.10 -15.45 -17.52
CA GLU A 2 -13.97 -15.58 -16.62
C GLU A 2 -14.34 -15.83 -15.15
N HIS A 3 -13.79 -16.90 -14.57
CA HIS A 3 -13.56 -16.97 -13.13
C HIS A 3 -12.29 -16.15 -12.81
N LEU A 4 -12.42 -14.83 -12.73
CA LEU A 4 -11.38 -13.97 -12.14
C LEU A 4 -11.46 -14.11 -10.62
N LEU A 5 -10.93 -15.22 -10.10
CA LEU A 5 -10.61 -15.32 -8.68
C LEU A 5 -9.38 -14.45 -8.43
N THR A 6 -9.56 -13.15 -8.18
CA THR A 6 -8.58 -12.36 -7.42
C THR A 6 -8.66 -12.84 -5.97
N VAL A 7 -7.98 -13.96 -5.69
CA VAL A 7 -7.68 -14.36 -4.34
C VAL A 7 -6.51 -13.52 -3.84
N GLY A 8 -6.84 -12.37 -3.23
CA GLY A 8 -5.97 -11.69 -2.27
C GLY A 8 -5.13 -10.53 -2.80
N ALA A 9 -5.41 -9.34 -2.28
CA ALA A 9 -4.38 -8.34 -1.96
C ALA A 9 -4.86 -7.60 -0.70
N GLY A 10 -4.05 -7.62 0.35
CA GLY A 10 -4.40 -7.04 1.65
C GLY A 10 -4.18 -5.53 1.71
N VAL A 11 -3.16 -5.02 1.02
CA VAL A 11 -2.79 -3.61 0.95
C VAL A 11 -2.00 -3.41 -0.36
N GLU A 12 -2.25 -2.31 -1.06
CA GLU A 12 -1.47 -1.83 -2.21
C GLU A 12 -0.55 -0.68 -1.78
N VAL A 13 0.68 -0.68 -2.29
CA VAL A 13 1.67 0.38 -2.05
C VAL A 13 2.18 0.92 -3.38
N ALA A 14 2.14 2.24 -3.55
CA ALA A 14 2.75 2.94 -4.67
C ALA A 14 3.85 3.89 -4.15
N ASP A 15 5.10 3.50 -4.35
CA ASP A 15 6.30 4.23 -3.95
C ASP A 15 7.02 4.91 -5.13
N ASN A 16 6.50 4.74 -6.35
CA ASN A 16 7.00 5.34 -7.58
C ASN A 16 6.40 6.73 -7.88
N LEU A 17 5.66 7.32 -6.94
CA LEU A 17 5.04 8.64 -7.10
C LEU A 17 6.01 9.76 -6.67
N PRO A 18 5.99 10.92 -7.34
CA PRO A 18 6.84 12.05 -6.96
C PRO A 18 6.54 12.53 -5.54
N GLY A 19 7.49 12.36 -4.63
CA GLY A 19 7.46 12.93 -3.28
C GLY A 19 6.46 12.29 -2.31
N VAL A 20 5.82 11.17 -2.66
CA VAL A 20 4.83 10.51 -1.81
C VAL A 20 4.87 8.99 -1.98
N VAL A 21 4.63 8.27 -0.89
CA VAL A 21 4.29 6.84 -0.90
C VAL A 21 2.82 6.70 -0.52
N ALA A 22 2.00 6.18 -1.43
CA ALA A 22 0.59 5.96 -1.21
C ALA A 22 0.34 4.51 -0.79
N VAL A 23 -0.50 4.32 0.23
CA VAL A 23 -0.89 3.01 0.75
C VAL A 23 -2.41 2.95 0.83
N ARG A 24 -3.04 1.94 0.23
CA ARG A 24 -4.51 1.78 0.28
C ARG A 24 -4.92 0.32 0.46
N ASP A 25 -6.16 0.12 0.90
CA ASP A 25 -6.78 -1.20 0.87
C ASP A 25 -7.23 -1.54 -0.55
N SER A 26 -6.66 -2.59 -1.14
CA SER A 26 -7.06 -3.10 -2.46
C SER A 26 -8.52 -3.56 -2.50
N LYS A 27 -9.10 -3.92 -1.35
CA LYS A 27 -10.48 -4.41 -1.24
C LYS A 27 -11.51 -3.30 -1.13
N ASP A 28 -11.07 -2.09 -0.80
CA ASP A 28 -11.89 -0.89 -0.81
C ASP A 28 -11.21 0.22 -1.63
N PRO A 29 -11.25 0.14 -2.98
CA PRO A 29 -10.60 1.12 -3.84
C PRO A 29 -11.18 2.54 -3.73
N ALA A 30 -12.41 2.68 -3.22
CA ALA A 30 -13.07 3.96 -2.99
C ALA A 30 -12.84 4.49 -1.57
N GLY A 31 -12.29 3.66 -0.69
CA GLY A 31 -11.93 4.00 0.68
C GLY A 31 -10.73 4.96 0.78
N PRO A 32 -10.44 5.45 1.98
CA PRO A 32 -9.35 6.38 2.22
C PRO A 32 -7.97 5.73 1.98
N ALA A 33 -7.06 6.50 1.39
CA ALA A 33 -5.65 6.13 1.24
C ALA A 33 -4.76 6.90 2.23
N LEU A 34 -3.70 6.24 2.71
CA LEU A 34 -2.63 6.89 3.48
C LEU A 34 -1.56 7.42 2.53
N ALA A 35 -1.03 8.61 2.82
CA ALA A 35 0.04 9.24 2.06
C ALA A 35 1.21 9.58 2.99
N PHE A 36 2.38 9.02 2.70
CA PHE A 36 3.60 9.25 3.48
C PHE A 36 4.61 10.07 2.67
N ALA A 37 5.35 10.95 3.34
CA ALA A 37 6.63 11.41 2.81
C ALA A 37 7.58 10.19 2.70
N PRO A 38 8.46 10.11 1.67
CA PRO A 38 9.34 8.96 1.48
C PRO A 38 10.24 8.64 2.68
N ALA A 39 10.68 9.65 3.43
CA ALA A 39 11.47 9.46 4.65
C ALA A 39 10.66 8.76 5.75
N ASN A 40 9.38 9.13 5.91
CA ASN A 40 8.50 8.55 6.93
C ASN A 40 8.15 7.10 6.59
N TRP A 41 7.94 6.78 5.31
CA TRP A 41 7.72 5.40 4.86
C TRP A 41 8.91 4.50 5.20
N ARG A 42 10.13 4.96 4.91
CA ARG A 42 11.37 4.21 5.25
C ARG A 42 11.50 3.97 6.74
N ALA A 43 11.24 4.99 7.56
CA ALA A 43 11.26 4.86 9.01
C ALA A 43 10.20 3.85 9.52
N PHE A 44 8.99 3.90 8.95
CA PHE A 44 7.92 2.96 9.27
C PHE A 44 8.31 1.50 8.98
N VAL A 45 8.83 1.23 7.78
CA VAL A 45 9.27 -0.12 7.39
C VAL A 45 10.45 -0.60 8.23
N ALA A 46 11.41 0.29 8.54
CA ALA A 46 12.55 -0.06 9.39
C ALA A 46 12.16 -0.39 10.84
N ALA A 47 11.05 0.15 11.33
CA ALA A 47 10.49 -0.15 12.65
C ALA A 47 9.62 -1.42 12.66
N ALA A 48 9.29 -1.98 11.49
CA ALA A 48 8.51 -3.21 11.42
C ALA A 48 9.31 -4.38 12.03
N PRO A 49 8.66 -5.30 12.77
CA PRO A 49 9.34 -6.46 13.34
C PRO A 49 10.00 -7.28 12.23
N ALA A 50 11.26 -7.67 12.46
CA ALA A 50 11.87 -8.72 11.66
C ALA A 50 11.08 -10.02 11.88
N ARG A 51 10.68 -10.65 10.79
CA ARG A 51 9.88 -11.88 10.79
C ARG A 51 10.73 -13.08 11.21
#